data_AF-A0A5B8UC87-F1
#
_entry.id   AF-A0A5B8UC87-F1
#
_cell.length_a   1.000
_cell.length_b   1.000
_cell.length_c   1.000
_cell.angle_alpha   90.00
_cell.angle_beta   90.00
_cell.angle_gamma   90.00
#
_symmetry.space_group_name_H-M   'P 1'
#
loop_
_entity.id
_entity.type
_entity.pdbx_description
1 polymer ?
#
loop_
_entity_poly.entity_id
_entity_poly.type
_entity_poly.pdbx_seq_one_letter_code
_entity_poly.pdbx_strand_id
1 'polypeptide(L)'
;MSDDALKLTVHFGERARAGRAFLADALVDVYARHGLRASVVLRAMEGFGAAQRVRTDRLLSLSEDLPLVAVAVDERPRIEAALADVRALPGFTGLVTLERARVLTDGRGASPAAGEAAKLTVYVGRRERAGRRAAAPAVVDLLRRHGVDGATVLLGVDGTVRGQRRRARVLHRNAAVPMMIVAVGDGPPIAAALGELAGVLAEPLATLERVRIVKRDGRVVGRPHAVADTDPYGLGVWQKLTVITSEAATHEGRPLHHGLLRELRAAGAAGATTLRGIWGYHGDHAPHGDVLLQLRRRVPVVLSVVDAPSATERWLAIVDDVTHSTGLVTSELVPALRATDGRHGHGGLRLARRAAP
;
A
#
# COMPACT_ATOMS: atom_id res chain seq x y z
N MET A 1 -16.91 -17.88 -0.66
CA MET A 1 -16.83 -16.59 -1.37
C MET A 1 -17.14 -15.49 -0.37
N SER A 2 -16.14 -14.72 0.06
CA SER A 2 -16.38 -13.59 0.96
C SER A 2 -16.09 -12.30 0.20
N ASP A 3 -17.15 -11.57 -0.13
CA ASP A 3 -17.07 -10.22 -0.69
C ASP A 3 -16.59 -9.18 0.35
N ASP A 4 -16.41 -9.59 1.61
CA ASP A 4 -16.10 -8.71 2.73
C ASP A 4 -14.76 -9.08 3.38
N ALA A 5 -13.70 -8.58 2.76
CA ALA A 5 -12.35 -8.72 3.23
C ALA A 5 -11.82 -7.40 3.80
N LEU A 6 -10.79 -7.53 4.63
CA LEU A 6 -10.02 -6.40 5.13
C LEU A 6 -8.58 -6.51 4.69
N LYS A 7 -7.99 -5.36 4.42
CA LYS A 7 -6.57 -5.17 4.31
C LYS A 7 -6.08 -4.43 5.55
N LEU A 8 -5.32 -5.15 6.36
CA LEU A 8 -4.63 -4.64 7.53
C LEU A 8 -3.26 -4.13 7.10
N THR A 9 -2.96 -2.85 7.35
CA THR A 9 -1.62 -2.29 7.09
C THR A 9 -1.05 -1.71 8.39
N VAL A 10 0.17 -2.10 8.71
CA VAL A 10 0.91 -1.66 9.89
C VAL A 10 2.19 -0.96 9.47
N HIS A 11 2.36 0.33 9.80
CA HIS A 11 3.58 1.11 9.57
C HIS A 11 4.35 1.25 10.88
N PHE A 12 5.64 0.90 10.88
CA PHE A 12 6.50 0.90 12.06
C PHE A 12 7.96 1.10 11.68
N GLY A 13 8.84 1.41 12.64
CA GLY A 13 10.29 1.50 12.37
C GLY A 13 10.93 0.12 12.23
N GLU A 14 11.93 -0.03 11.37
CA GLU A 14 12.65 -1.28 11.15
C GLU A 14 13.27 -1.87 12.42
N ARG A 15 13.73 -1.01 13.33
CA ARG A 15 14.30 -1.40 14.62
C ARG A 15 13.26 -1.61 15.73
N ALA A 16 11.96 -1.43 15.43
CA ALA A 16 10.91 -1.59 16.43
C ALA A 16 10.88 -3.02 17.00
N ARG A 17 10.58 -3.11 18.29
CA ARG A 17 10.61 -4.38 19.05
C ARG A 17 9.24 -4.68 19.63
N ALA A 18 8.93 -5.97 19.73
CA ALA A 18 7.84 -6.51 20.52
C ALA A 18 8.45 -7.43 21.60
N GLY A 19 8.65 -6.90 22.80
CA GLY A 19 9.40 -7.58 23.86
C GLY A 19 10.86 -7.80 23.42
N ARG A 20 11.29 -9.07 23.31
CA ARG A 20 12.65 -9.43 22.88
C ARG A 20 12.80 -9.57 21.35
N ALA A 21 11.70 -9.73 20.61
CA ALA A 21 11.70 -9.96 19.17
C ALA A 21 11.57 -8.65 18.38
N PHE A 22 11.93 -8.66 17.10
CA PHE A 22 11.58 -7.58 16.18
C PHE A 22 10.07 -7.57 15.94
N LEU A 23 9.49 -6.37 15.86
CA LEU A 23 8.06 -6.21 15.62
C LEU A 23 7.64 -6.83 14.28
N ALA A 24 8.49 -6.73 13.24
CA ALA A 24 8.24 -7.37 11.95
C ALA A 24 8.05 -8.89 12.08
N ASP A 25 8.95 -9.57 12.81
CA ASP A 25 8.87 -11.02 13.03
C ASP A 25 7.59 -11.37 13.82
N ALA A 26 7.29 -10.62 14.88
CA ALA A 26 6.11 -10.84 15.71
C ALA A 26 4.79 -10.66 14.92
N LEU A 27 4.70 -9.64 14.06
CA LEU A 27 3.54 -9.42 13.19
C LEU A 27 3.35 -10.59 12.22
N VAL A 28 4.42 -11.02 11.54
CA VAL A 28 4.36 -12.15 10.60
C VAL A 28 3.99 -13.45 11.34
N ASP A 29 4.46 -13.65 12.57
CA ASP A 29 4.07 -14.78 13.41
C ASP A 29 2.60 -14.75 13.80
N VAL A 30 2.04 -13.58 14.12
CA VAL A 30 0.59 -13.44 14.30
C VAL A 30 -0.13 -13.80 13.01
N TYR A 31 0.25 -13.24 11.87
CA TYR A 31 -0.41 -13.51 10.58
C TYR A 31 -0.34 -14.98 10.17
N ALA A 32 0.79 -15.65 10.43
CA ALA A 32 0.96 -17.06 10.16
C ALA A 32 0.12 -17.94 11.10
N ARG A 33 0.07 -17.64 12.41
CA ARG A 33 -0.77 -18.38 13.37
C ARG A 33 -2.25 -18.30 13.03
N HIS A 34 -2.72 -17.13 12.56
CA HIS A 34 -4.09 -16.95 12.11
C HIS A 34 -4.33 -17.50 10.69
N GLY A 35 -3.29 -17.96 9.99
CA GLY A 35 -3.39 -18.53 8.64
C GLY A 35 -3.91 -17.53 7.61
N LEU A 36 -3.48 -16.26 7.69
CA LEU A 36 -3.96 -15.21 6.78
C LEU A 36 -3.58 -15.53 5.32
N ARG A 37 -4.49 -15.27 4.39
CA ARG A 37 -4.35 -15.57 2.95
C ARG A 37 -3.09 -14.99 2.34
N ALA A 38 -2.78 -13.73 2.65
CA ALA A 38 -1.47 -13.18 2.36
C ALA A 38 -1.05 -12.16 3.42
N SER A 39 0.26 -12.09 3.63
CA SER A 39 0.92 -10.99 4.30
C SER A 39 2.25 -10.67 3.62
N VAL A 40 2.63 -9.40 3.58
CA VAL A 40 3.88 -8.94 2.97
C VAL A 40 4.45 -7.85 3.86
N VAL A 41 5.72 -8.00 4.25
CA VAL A 41 6.48 -6.93 4.89
C VAL A 41 7.29 -6.24 3.82
N LEU A 42 7.09 -4.94 3.66
CA LEU A 42 7.78 -4.08 2.71
C LEU A 42 8.75 -3.15 3.45
N ARG A 43 9.89 -2.85 2.84
CA ARG A 43 10.82 -1.83 3.33
C ARG A 43 10.61 -0.53 2.55
N ALA A 44 10.38 0.56 3.27
CA ALA A 44 10.26 1.90 2.71
C ALA A 44 11.63 2.54 2.48
N MET A 45 11.68 3.54 1.58
CA MET A 45 12.87 4.38 1.39
C MET A 45 12.98 5.46 2.46
N GLU A 46 11.84 6.02 2.84
CA GLU A 46 11.71 7.12 3.77
C GLU A 46 10.26 7.23 4.24
N GLY A 47 10.03 7.98 5.31
CA GLY A 47 8.70 8.22 5.84
C GLY A 47 8.77 8.81 7.24
N PHE A 48 7.65 9.38 7.68
CA PHE A 48 7.44 9.93 9.02
C PHE A 48 6.04 9.65 9.55
N GLY A 49 5.85 9.77 10.87
CA GLY A 49 4.57 9.54 11.53
C GLY A 49 4.64 9.69 13.04
N ALA A 50 3.64 9.17 13.76
CA ALA A 50 3.50 9.32 15.22
C ALA A 50 4.78 8.97 16.01
N ALA A 51 5.44 7.87 15.68
CA ALA A 51 6.69 7.45 16.35
C ALA A 51 7.91 8.32 16.02
N GLN A 52 7.85 9.14 14.96
CA GLN A 52 8.93 10.04 14.54
C GLN A 52 8.66 11.51 14.88
N ARG A 53 7.39 11.91 15.06
CA ARG A 53 6.99 13.26 15.50
C ARG A 53 7.53 13.60 16.90
N VAL A 54 7.70 12.61 17.77
CA VAL A 54 8.21 12.79 19.14
C VAL A 54 9.74 12.95 19.19
N ARG A 55 10.48 12.58 18.13
CA ARG A 55 11.96 12.69 18.07
C ARG A 55 12.42 14.07 17.57
N THR A 56 11.81 15.14 18.06
CA THR A 56 11.95 16.53 17.58
C THR A 56 13.36 17.12 17.64
N ASP A 57 14.32 16.45 18.25
CA ASP A 57 15.63 17.05 18.55
C ASP A 57 16.74 16.65 17.56
N ARG A 58 16.41 15.93 16.48
CA ARG A 58 17.36 15.60 15.40
C ARG A 58 17.04 16.37 14.13
N LEU A 59 17.61 17.56 14.04
CA LEU A 59 17.80 18.33 12.82
C LEU A 59 18.26 17.40 11.68
N LEU A 60 17.48 17.34 10.60
CA LEU A 60 17.87 16.82 9.28
C LEU A 60 18.34 15.34 9.18
N SER A 61 17.66 14.39 9.83
CA SER A 61 17.76 12.98 9.40
C SER A 61 16.41 12.43 8.93
N LEU A 62 16.23 12.34 7.61
CA LEU A 62 15.32 11.35 7.03
C LEU A 62 15.95 9.96 7.26
N SER A 63 15.71 9.49 8.50
CA SER A 63 15.90 8.22 9.21
C SER A 63 17.17 7.36 9.08
N GLU A 64 17.87 7.18 10.23
CA GLU A 64 18.75 6.03 10.54
C GLU A 64 17.97 4.70 10.80
N ASP A 65 16.62 4.77 10.81
CA ASP A 65 15.69 3.67 11.11
C ASP A 65 14.55 3.66 10.07
N LEU A 66 14.76 2.97 8.93
CA LEU A 66 13.83 2.99 7.80
C LEU A 66 12.44 2.48 8.19
N PRO A 67 11.34 3.02 7.64
CA PRO A 67 10.02 2.47 7.90
C PRO A 67 9.85 1.08 7.27
N LEU A 68 9.19 0.18 8.00
CA LEU A 68 8.61 -1.05 7.46
C LEU A 68 7.09 -0.92 7.39
N VAL A 69 6.51 -1.56 6.37
CA VAL A 69 5.06 -1.64 6.17
C VAL A 69 4.67 -3.11 6.07
N ALA A 70 3.96 -3.62 7.07
CA ALA A 70 3.40 -4.96 7.05
C ALA A 70 1.94 -4.90 6.57
N VAL A 71 1.64 -5.54 5.46
CA VAL A 71 0.30 -5.67 4.89
C VAL A 71 -0.18 -7.09 5.12
N ALA A 72 -1.43 -7.29 5.53
CA ALA A 72 -2.08 -8.58 5.57
C ALA A 72 -3.51 -8.49 5.05
N VAL A 73 -3.99 -9.52 4.35
CA VAL A 73 -5.32 -9.54 3.75
C VAL A 73 -6.04 -10.85 4.03
N ASP A 74 -7.30 -10.75 4.43
CA ASP A 74 -8.21 -11.90 4.59
C ASP A 74 -9.66 -11.44 4.77
N GLU A 75 -10.58 -12.39 4.97
CA GLU A 75 -11.96 -12.11 5.39
C GLU A 75 -11.96 -11.35 6.71
N ARG A 76 -12.93 -10.45 6.85
CA ARG A 76 -13.06 -9.59 8.03
C ARG A 76 -12.89 -10.34 9.36
N PRO A 77 -13.57 -11.48 9.64
CA PRO A 77 -13.48 -12.13 10.95
C PRO A 77 -12.05 -12.58 11.30
N ARG A 78 -11.30 -13.05 10.30
CA ARG A 78 -9.92 -13.52 10.51
C ARG A 78 -8.95 -12.35 10.74
N ILE A 79 -9.15 -11.25 10.04
CA ILE A 79 -8.39 -10.02 10.29
C ILE A 79 -8.70 -9.44 11.67
N GLU A 80 -9.96 -9.41 12.09
CA GLU A 80 -10.35 -8.92 13.41
C GLU A 80 -9.76 -9.79 14.54
N ALA A 81 -9.74 -11.12 14.37
CA ALA A 81 -9.07 -12.03 15.29
C ALA A 81 -7.55 -11.78 15.35
N ALA A 82 -6.88 -11.67 14.20
CA ALA A 82 -5.45 -11.35 14.15
C ALA A 82 -5.15 -9.97 14.77
N LEU A 83 -6.05 -9.01 14.60
CA LEU A 83 -5.88 -7.65 15.12
C LEU A 83 -5.90 -7.60 16.65
N ALA A 84 -6.67 -8.48 17.30
CA ALA A 84 -6.64 -8.61 18.76
C ALA A 84 -5.23 -8.98 19.26
N ASP A 85 -4.59 -9.96 18.61
CA ASP A 85 -3.22 -10.37 18.91
C ASP A 85 -2.19 -9.28 18.57
N VAL A 86 -2.34 -8.60 17.43
CA VAL A 86 -1.47 -7.46 17.06
C VAL A 86 -1.53 -6.36 18.13
N ARG A 87 -2.73 -6.07 18.67
CA ARG A 87 -2.90 -5.07 19.74
C ARG A 87 -2.29 -5.50 21.07
N ALA A 88 -2.16 -6.80 21.30
CA ALA A 88 -1.55 -7.36 22.51
C ALA A 88 -0.02 -7.42 22.43
N LEU A 89 0.59 -7.12 21.27
CA LEU A 89 2.04 -7.08 21.15
C LEU A 89 2.64 -6.00 22.07
N PRO A 90 3.59 -6.36 22.95
CA PRO A 90 4.11 -5.44 23.95
C PRO A 90 4.98 -4.36 23.31
N GLY A 91 4.77 -3.10 23.72
CA GLY A 91 5.56 -1.96 23.23
C GLY A 91 5.27 -1.57 21.78
N PHE A 92 4.11 -1.95 21.24
CA PHE A 92 3.71 -1.57 19.90
C PHE A 92 3.69 -0.04 19.73
N THR A 93 4.48 0.45 18.78
CA THR A 93 4.49 1.85 18.33
C THR A 93 4.40 1.86 16.82
N GLY A 94 3.55 2.75 16.28
CA GLY A 94 3.30 2.78 14.84
C GLY A 94 1.87 3.17 14.49
N LEU A 95 1.53 2.92 13.24
CA LEU A 95 0.23 3.21 12.65
C LEU A 95 -0.40 1.90 12.17
N VAL A 96 -1.63 1.64 12.58
CA VAL A 96 -2.44 0.53 12.07
C VAL A 96 -3.62 1.10 11.29
N THR A 97 -3.87 0.59 10.09
CA THR A 97 -5.02 0.94 9.26
C THR A 97 -5.77 -0.31 8.81
N LEU A 98 -7.08 -0.18 8.66
CA LEU A 98 -7.95 -1.19 8.05
C LEU A 98 -8.63 -0.58 6.82
N GLU A 99 -8.42 -1.19 5.66
CA GLU A 99 -9.09 -0.89 4.40
C GLU A 99 -10.13 -1.98 4.08
N ARG A 100 -11.27 -1.58 3.51
CA ARG A 100 -12.26 -2.55 2.98
C ARG A 100 -11.81 -3.03 1.61
N ALA A 101 -11.77 -4.34 1.44
CA ALA A 101 -11.38 -4.99 0.20
C ALA A 101 -12.35 -6.12 -0.16
N ARG A 102 -12.29 -6.57 -1.41
CA ARG A 102 -12.85 -7.85 -1.84
C ARG A 102 -11.70 -8.79 -2.17
N VAL A 103 -11.72 -10.03 -1.67
CA VAL A 103 -10.67 -11.01 -1.95
C VAL A 103 -11.09 -11.92 -3.10
N LEU A 104 -10.14 -12.20 -4.00
CA LEU A 104 -10.33 -12.96 -5.23
C LEU A 104 -9.34 -14.13 -5.20
N THR A 105 -9.83 -15.38 -5.22
CA THR A 105 -8.98 -16.59 -5.01
C THR A 105 -8.94 -17.55 -6.21
N ASP A 106 -9.82 -17.38 -7.19
CA ASP A 106 -10.02 -18.30 -8.32
C ASP A 106 -10.19 -17.55 -9.66
N GLY A 107 -9.86 -16.25 -9.68
CA GLY A 107 -10.10 -15.37 -10.83
C GLY A 107 -11.59 -15.14 -11.13
N ARG A 108 -12.50 -15.67 -10.30
CA ARG A 108 -13.94 -15.50 -10.38
C ARG A 108 -14.42 -14.80 -9.12
N GLY A 109 -14.52 -13.48 -9.20
CA GLY A 109 -15.01 -12.70 -8.08
C GLY A 109 -15.23 -11.26 -8.48
N ALA A 110 -15.89 -10.53 -7.58
CA ALA A 110 -16.52 -9.24 -7.83
C ALA A 110 -15.75 -8.30 -8.78
N SER A 111 -16.40 -7.94 -9.87
CA SER A 111 -15.97 -6.83 -10.73
C SER A 111 -15.99 -5.52 -9.92
N PRO A 112 -15.13 -4.55 -10.26
CA PRO A 112 -15.37 -3.15 -9.92
C PRO A 112 -16.84 -2.79 -10.22
N ALA A 113 -17.45 -1.97 -9.36
CA ALA A 113 -18.76 -1.42 -9.68
C ALA A 113 -18.64 -0.58 -10.97
N ALA A 114 -19.68 -0.62 -11.80
CA ALA A 114 -19.68 0.10 -13.06
C ALA A 114 -19.38 1.60 -12.84
N GLY A 115 -18.37 2.13 -13.54
CA GLY A 115 -17.97 3.53 -13.47
C GLY A 115 -17.07 3.93 -12.30
N GLU A 116 -16.74 3.02 -11.36
CA GLU A 116 -15.80 3.32 -10.27
C GLU A 116 -14.37 2.88 -10.62
N ALA A 117 -13.40 3.74 -10.34
CA ALA A 117 -11.99 3.36 -10.37
C ALA A 117 -11.66 2.39 -9.23
N ALA A 118 -10.69 1.51 -9.47
CA ALA A 118 -10.32 0.46 -8.54
C ALA A 118 -8.80 0.33 -8.40
N LYS A 119 -8.38 -0.10 -7.20
CA LYS A 119 -7.04 -0.55 -6.91
C LYS A 119 -7.06 -2.07 -6.79
N LEU A 120 -6.42 -2.74 -7.74
CA LEU A 120 -6.23 -4.19 -7.76
C LEU A 120 -4.85 -4.50 -7.18
N THR A 121 -4.77 -5.31 -6.14
CA THR A 121 -3.49 -5.80 -5.62
C THR A 121 -3.39 -7.30 -5.85
N VAL A 122 -2.44 -7.75 -6.67
CA VAL A 122 -2.17 -9.18 -6.90
C VAL A 122 -0.97 -9.62 -6.06
N TYR A 123 -1.11 -10.74 -5.36
CA TYR A 123 -0.08 -11.31 -4.49
C TYR A 123 0.56 -12.52 -5.18
N VAL A 124 1.87 -12.47 -5.42
CA VAL A 124 2.61 -13.55 -6.08
C VAL A 124 3.92 -13.86 -5.35
N GLY A 125 4.42 -15.08 -5.46
CA GLY A 125 5.75 -15.42 -4.99
C GLY A 125 6.86 -14.87 -5.91
N ARG A 126 8.02 -14.49 -5.36
CA ARG A 126 9.18 -14.01 -6.16
C ARG A 126 9.61 -14.96 -7.29
N ARG A 127 9.51 -16.28 -7.09
CA ARG A 127 9.83 -17.29 -8.11
C ARG A 127 8.62 -17.93 -8.78
N GLU A 128 7.42 -17.41 -8.51
CA GLU A 128 6.21 -17.90 -9.18
C GLU A 128 6.31 -17.65 -10.68
N ARG A 129 5.81 -18.61 -11.46
CA ARG A 129 5.91 -18.64 -12.92
C ARG A 129 4.51 -18.56 -13.53
N ALA A 130 4.41 -17.83 -14.62
CA ALA A 130 3.26 -17.82 -15.51
C ALA A 130 3.71 -18.46 -16.83
N GLY A 131 3.48 -19.77 -16.96
CA GLY A 131 4.11 -20.59 -18.00
C GLY A 131 5.64 -20.49 -17.96
N ARG A 132 6.26 -19.99 -19.03
CA ARG A 132 7.72 -19.82 -19.12
C ARG A 132 8.23 -18.48 -18.54
N ARG A 133 7.34 -17.53 -18.24
CA ARG A 133 7.69 -16.18 -17.76
C ARG A 133 7.63 -16.12 -16.23
N ALA A 134 8.29 -15.12 -15.64
CA ALA A 134 8.05 -14.78 -14.24
C ALA A 134 6.64 -14.20 -14.07
N ALA A 135 5.95 -14.55 -12.97
CA ALA A 135 4.57 -14.17 -12.74
C ALA A 135 4.36 -12.64 -12.70
N ALA A 136 5.18 -11.90 -11.96
CA ALA A 136 4.98 -10.45 -11.81
C ALA A 136 5.05 -9.66 -13.13
N PRO A 137 6.09 -9.80 -13.97
CA PRO A 137 6.09 -9.17 -15.29
C PRO A 137 4.92 -9.60 -16.16
N ALA A 138 4.53 -10.87 -16.15
CA ALA A 138 3.39 -11.36 -16.94
C ALA A 138 2.06 -10.72 -16.52
N VAL A 139 1.84 -10.53 -15.22
CA VAL A 139 0.67 -9.81 -14.70
C VAL A 139 0.73 -8.32 -15.06
N VAL A 140 1.89 -7.67 -14.96
CA VAL A 140 2.04 -6.27 -15.39
C VAL A 140 1.76 -6.11 -16.89
N ASP A 141 2.24 -7.03 -17.72
CA ASP A 141 1.95 -7.04 -19.15
C ASP A 141 0.45 -7.24 -19.41
N LEU A 142 -0.23 -8.11 -18.65
CA LEU A 142 -1.68 -8.30 -18.73
C LEU A 142 -2.42 -7.00 -18.43
N LEU A 143 -2.10 -6.35 -17.31
CA LEU A 143 -2.72 -5.09 -16.89
C LEU A 143 -2.54 -4.00 -17.94
N ARG A 144 -1.33 -3.89 -18.51
CA ARG A 144 -1.03 -2.91 -19.56
C ARG A 144 -1.82 -3.15 -20.84
N ARG A 145 -1.94 -4.41 -21.28
CA ARG A 145 -2.71 -4.75 -22.50
C ARG A 145 -4.19 -4.37 -22.39
N HIS A 146 -4.75 -4.41 -21.19
CA HIS A 146 -6.13 -4.00 -20.91
C HIS A 146 -6.30 -2.50 -20.64
N GLY A 147 -5.22 -1.71 -20.71
CA GLY A 147 -5.29 -0.26 -20.56
C GLY A 147 -5.46 0.22 -19.11
N VAL A 148 -4.98 -0.55 -18.12
CA VAL A 148 -4.95 -0.11 -16.72
C VAL A 148 -3.95 1.04 -16.55
N ASP A 149 -4.32 2.12 -15.86
CA ASP A 149 -3.56 3.39 -15.80
C ASP A 149 -2.13 3.26 -15.24
N GLY A 150 -1.92 2.32 -14.31
CA GLY A 150 -0.61 2.06 -13.75
C GLY A 150 -0.54 0.79 -12.94
N ALA A 151 0.66 0.21 -12.86
CA ALA A 151 0.95 -0.96 -12.06
C ALA A 151 2.35 -0.87 -11.45
N THR A 152 2.47 -1.18 -10.17
CA THR A 152 3.74 -1.17 -9.43
C THR A 152 3.97 -2.49 -8.72
N VAL A 153 5.11 -3.13 -8.98
CA VAL A 153 5.58 -4.33 -8.27
C VAL A 153 6.41 -3.91 -7.07
N LEU A 154 5.91 -4.22 -5.88
CA LEU A 154 6.58 -4.03 -4.60
C LEU A 154 7.15 -5.37 -4.11
N LEU A 155 8.43 -5.37 -3.77
CA LEU A 155 9.13 -6.57 -3.30
C LEU A 155 9.12 -6.62 -1.78
N GLY A 156 8.61 -7.73 -1.21
CA GLY A 156 8.68 -7.98 0.22
C GLY A 156 10.11 -8.22 0.72
N VAL A 157 10.27 -8.14 2.03
CA VAL A 157 11.44 -8.64 2.78
C VAL A 157 11.11 -9.88 3.62
N ASP A 158 9.83 -10.07 3.96
CA ASP A 158 9.25 -11.25 4.61
C ASP A 158 7.74 -11.32 4.29
N GLY A 159 7.06 -12.41 4.64
CA GLY A 159 5.60 -12.52 4.57
C GLY A 159 5.09 -13.94 4.37
N THR A 160 3.79 -14.03 4.13
CA THR A 160 3.06 -15.27 3.83
C THR A 160 2.30 -15.09 2.52
N VAL A 161 2.28 -16.10 1.66
CA VAL A 161 1.28 -16.20 0.59
C VAL A 161 0.67 -17.59 0.68
N ARG A 162 -0.66 -17.65 0.71
CA ARG A 162 -1.46 -18.85 0.95
C ARG A 162 -1.16 -19.48 2.32
N GLY A 163 -1.11 -18.65 3.37
CA GLY A 163 -0.94 -19.08 4.77
C GLY A 163 0.43 -19.63 5.17
N GLN A 164 1.38 -19.79 4.23
CA GLN A 164 2.71 -20.33 4.53
C GLN A 164 3.72 -19.20 4.79
N ARG A 165 4.31 -19.14 6.00
CA ARG A 165 5.36 -18.16 6.36
C ARG A 165 6.66 -18.42 5.60
N ARG A 166 7.25 -17.37 5.03
CA ARG A 166 8.42 -17.48 4.15
C ARG A 166 9.44 -16.35 4.42
N ARG A 167 10.43 -16.64 5.26
CA ARG A 167 11.52 -15.72 5.64
C ARG A 167 12.69 -15.74 4.64
N ALA A 168 13.28 -14.58 4.35
CA ALA A 168 14.62 -14.52 3.76
C ALA A 168 15.68 -14.90 4.82
N ARG A 169 16.18 -16.16 4.79
CA ARG A 169 17.33 -16.57 5.62
C ARG A 169 18.62 -16.46 4.82
N VAL A 170 19.68 -15.92 5.45
CA VAL A 170 20.99 -15.52 4.87
C VAL A 170 21.77 -16.65 4.18
N LEU A 171 21.36 -17.93 4.26
CA LEU A 171 22.04 -19.05 3.60
C LEU A 171 21.15 -20.04 2.84
N HIS A 172 19.87 -19.74 2.62
CA HIS A 172 19.03 -20.52 1.68
C HIS A 172 18.43 -19.61 0.60
N ARG A 173 18.84 -19.87 -0.64
CA ARG A 173 18.48 -19.21 -1.91
C ARG A 173 17.06 -18.60 -1.95
N ASN A 174 16.89 -17.33 -1.52
CA ASN A 174 15.96 -16.25 -1.95
C ASN A 174 14.68 -16.56 -2.77
N ALA A 175 14.01 -17.70 -2.58
CA ALA A 175 12.96 -18.21 -3.49
C ALA A 175 11.54 -17.75 -3.19
N ALA A 176 11.28 -17.31 -1.95
CA ALA A 176 9.97 -17.50 -1.34
C ALA A 176 9.32 -16.20 -0.79
N VAL A 177 10.02 -15.06 -0.87
CA VAL A 177 9.49 -13.77 -0.42
C VAL A 177 8.30 -13.35 -1.32
N PRO A 178 7.17 -12.93 -0.76
CA PRO A 178 6.03 -12.47 -1.55
C PRO A 178 6.26 -11.10 -2.17
N MET A 179 5.57 -10.84 -3.27
CA MET A 179 5.51 -9.56 -3.98
C MET A 179 4.05 -9.12 -4.09
N MET A 180 3.84 -7.79 -4.06
CA MET A 180 2.55 -7.17 -4.32
C MET A 180 2.61 -6.43 -5.65
N ILE A 181 1.65 -6.66 -6.53
CA ILE A 181 1.48 -5.91 -7.77
C ILE A 181 0.27 -5.03 -7.57
N VAL A 182 0.51 -3.75 -7.29
CA VAL A 182 -0.53 -2.76 -7.03
C VAL A 182 -0.84 -2.05 -8.34
N ALA A 183 -2.03 -2.26 -8.86
CA ALA A 183 -2.53 -1.67 -10.07
C ALA A 183 -3.70 -0.73 -9.78
N VAL A 184 -3.75 0.39 -10.49
CA VAL A 184 -4.81 1.39 -10.38
C VAL A 184 -5.34 1.65 -11.77
N GLY A 185 -6.66 1.65 -11.92
CA GLY A 185 -7.31 1.91 -13.19
C GLY A 185 -8.80 2.18 -13.05
N ASP A 186 -9.41 2.59 -14.14
CA ASP A 186 -10.87 2.58 -14.27
C ASP A 186 -11.44 1.16 -14.17
N GLY A 187 -12.70 1.05 -13.78
CA GLY A 187 -13.37 -0.24 -13.55
C GLY A 187 -13.30 -1.22 -14.74
N PRO A 188 -13.63 -0.82 -15.98
CA PRO A 188 -13.64 -1.76 -17.11
C PRO A 188 -12.26 -2.36 -17.46
N PRO A 189 -11.15 -1.58 -17.59
CA PRO A 189 -9.80 -2.13 -17.72
C PRO A 189 -9.42 -3.13 -16.63
N ILE A 190 -9.72 -2.81 -15.36
CA ILE A 190 -9.44 -3.68 -14.22
C ILE A 190 -10.25 -4.97 -14.29
N ALA A 191 -11.54 -4.88 -14.64
CA ALA A 191 -12.43 -6.03 -14.77
C ALA A 191 -11.96 -6.98 -15.88
N ALA A 192 -11.58 -6.44 -17.03
CA ALA A 192 -11.06 -7.21 -18.16
C ALA A 192 -9.76 -7.95 -17.81
N ALA A 193 -8.80 -7.24 -17.20
CA ALA A 193 -7.56 -7.85 -16.73
C ALA A 193 -7.80 -8.92 -15.66
N LEU A 194 -8.76 -8.70 -14.76
CA LEU A 194 -9.11 -9.67 -13.73
C LEU A 194 -9.68 -10.97 -14.32
N GLY A 195 -10.55 -10.87 -15.34
CA GLY A 195 -11.15 -12.03 -16.00
C GLY A 195 -10.12 -12.95 -16.65
N GLU A 196 -8.97 -12.41 -17.07
CA GLU A 196 -7.86 -13.17 -17.66
C GLU A 196 -6.78 -13.59 -16.65
N LEU A 197 -6.88 -13.16 -15.39
CA LEU A 197 -5.83 -13.40 -14.40
C LEU A 197 -5.64 -14.90 -14.12
N ALA A 198 -6.71 -15.69 -14.11
CA ALA A 198 -6.66 -17.15 -13.96
C ALA A 198 -5.99 -17.86 -15.15
N GLY A 199 -5.90 -17.21 -16.33
CA GLY A 199 -5.12 -17.71 -17.46
C GLY A 199 -3.61 -17.47 -17.31
N VAL A 200 -3.21 -16.54 -16.46
CA VAL A 200 -1.80 -16.17 -16.21
C VAL A 200 -1.26 -16.86 -14.95
N LEU A 201 -2.06 -16.93 -13.90
CA LEU A 201 -1.70 -17.53 -12.61
C LEU A 201 -2.54 -18.77 -12.34
N ALA A 202 -1.90 -19.85 -11.91
CA ALA A 202 -2.59 -21.10 -11.58
C ALA A 202 -3.56 -20.95 -10.39
N GLU A 203 -3.18 -20.16 -9.38
CA GLU A 203 -3.96 -19.90 -8.16
C GLU A 203 -3.89 -18.39 -7.84
N PRO A 204 -4.67 -17.56 -8.55
CA PRO A 204 -4.61 -16.12 -8.38
C PRO A 204 -5.12 -15.70 -7.00
N LEU A 205 -4.31 -14.97 -6.25
CA LEU A 205 -4.74 -14.29 -5.02
C LEU A 205 -4.65 -12.78 -5.24
N ALA A 206 -5.78 -12.10 -5.18
CA ALA A 206 -5.85 -10.66 -5.35
C ALA A 206 -6.85 -10.00 -4.40
N THR A 207 -6.67 -8.70 -4.16
CA THR A 207 -7.67 -7.84 -3.54
C THR A 207 -8.11 -6.73 -4.48
N LEU A 208 -9.38 -6.35 -4.36
CA LEU A 208 -9.94 -5.19 -5.04
C LEU A 208 -10.44 -4.18 -4.01
N GLU A 209 -9.88 -2.98 -4.05
CA GLU A 209 -10.25 -1.84 -3.23
C GLU A 209 -10.85 -0.73 -4.10
N ARG A 210 -11.84 0.00 -3.58
CA ARG A 210 -12.43 1.15 -4.27
C ARG A 210 -11.60 2.40 -4.04
N VAL A 211 -11.31 3.11 -5.12
CA VAL A 211 -10.51 4.34 -5.08
C VAL A 211 -11.12 5.40 -5.98
N ARG A 212 -10.76 6.67 -5.74
CA ARG A 212 -10.96 7.75 -6.70
C ARG A 212 -9.62 8.10 -7.30
N ILE A 213 -9.53 8.16 -8.62
CA ILE A 213 -8.38 8.75 -9.29
C ILE A 213 -8.61 10.26 -9.28
N VAL A 214 -7.68 10.99 -8.66
CA VAL A 214 -7.78 12.46 -8.51
C VAL A 214 -6.90 13.18 -9.51
N LYS A 215 -5.79 12.58 -9.92
CA LYS A 215 -4.85 13.17 -10.87
C LYS A 215 -4.20 12.12 -11.77
N ARG A 216 -4.03 12.45 -13.05
CA ARG A 216 -3.27 11.69 -14.06
C ARG A 216 -2.34 12.65 -14.80
N ASP A 217 -1.03 12.39 -14.72
CA ASP A 217 0.02 13.08 -15.48
C ASP A 217 -0.13 14.60 -15.54
N GLY A 218 -0.14 15.21 -14.36
CA GLY A 218 -0.27 16.67 -14.25
C GLY A 218 -1.71 17.20 -14.29
N ARG A 219 -2.69 16.41 -14.74
CA ARG A 219 -4.08 16.84 -14.87
C ARG A 219 -4.93 16.34 -13.72
N VAL A 220 -5.56 17.25 -12.99
CA VAL A 220 -6.58 16.90 -12.00
C VAL A 220 -7.83 16.41 -12.74
N VAL A 221 -8.23 15.17 -12.48
CA VAL A 221 -9.36 14.48 -13.15
C VAL A 221 -10.51 14.21 -12.19
N GLY A 222 -10.30 14.41 -10.89
CA GLY A 222 -11.31 14.18 -9.88
C GLY A 222 -10.93 14.80 -8.55
N ARG A 223 -11.83 14.72 -7.58
CA ARG A 223 -11.58 15.17 -6.21
C ARG A 223 -11.50 14.01 -5.23
N PRO A 224 -10.81 14.18 -4.10
CA PRO A 224 -10.84 13.21 -3.02
C PRO A 224 -12.28 12.95 -2.55
N HIS A 225 -12.49 11.88 -1.81
CA HIS A 225 -13.79 11.62 -1.17
C HIS A 225 -14.14 12.79 -0.23
N ALA A 226 -15.22 13.51 -0.52
CA ALA A 226 -15.76 14.54 0.36
C ALA A 226 -16.65 13.87 1.41
N VAL A 227 -16.05 13.47 2.53
CA VAL A 227 -16.74 12.83 3.66
C VAL A 227 -16.41 13.59 4.95
N ALA A 228 -17.28 13.50 5.94
CA ALA A 228 -16.99 14.01 7.27
C ALA A 228 -15.87 13.21 7.94
N ASP A 229 -15.18 13.84 8.89
CA ASP A 229 -14.12 13.21 9.69
C ASP A 229 -14.64 12.09 10.59
N THR A 230 -15.96 12.01 10.80
CA THR A 230 -16.62 10.96 11.56
C THR A 230 -17.81 10.37 10.81
N ASP A 231 -18.10 9.10 11.10
CA ASP A 231 -19.35 8.47 10.68
C ASP A 231 -20.54 8.89 11.57
N PRO A 232 -21.79 8.53 11.23
CA PRO A 232 -22.97 8.87 12.03
C PRO A 232 -22.96 8.36 13.48
N TYR A 233 -22.04 7.46 13.84
CA TYR A 233 -21.88 6.91 15.18
C TYR A 233 -20.66 7.50 15.91
N GLY A 234 -20.06 8.56 15.37
CA GLY A 234 -18.91 9.25 15.96
C GLY A 234 -17.58 8.52 15.79
N LEU A 235 -17.49 7.47 14.95
CA LEU A 235 -16.23 6.81 14.66
C LEU A 235 -15.44 7.62 13.64
N GLY A 236 -14.14 7.83 13.89
CA GLY A 236 -13.27 8.52 12.95
C GLY A 236 -13.19 7.82 11.59
N VAL A 237 -13.38 8.58 10.53
CA VAL A 237 -13.13 8.20 9.14
C VAL A 237 -11.81 8.81 8.72
N TRP A 238 -11.00 8.07 7.99
CA TRP A 238 -9.69 8.49 7.53
C TRP A 238 -9.61 8.39 6.02
N GLN A 239 -8.64 9.07 5.44
CA GLN A 239 -8.45 9.11 4.01
C GLN A 239 -6.98 9.01 3.67
N LYS A 240 -6.67 8.14 2.71
CA LYS A 240 -5.32 7.94 2.21
C LYS A 240 -5.21 8.51 0.80
N LEU A 241 -4.27 9.42 0.61
CA LEU A 241 -3.80 9.80 -0.72
C LEU A 241 -2.57 8.98 -1.05
N THR A 242 -2.56 8.40 -2.24
CA THR A 242 -1.40 7.67 -2.77
C THR A 242 -0.95 8.34 -4.06
N VAL A 243 0.33 8.66 -4.15
CA VAL A 243 1.01 9.25 -5.30
C VAL A 243 1.96 8.21 -5.87
N ILE A 244 1.74 7.82 -7.12
CA ILE A 244 2.59 6.91 -7.88
C ILE A 244 3.35 7.73 -8.91
N THR A 245 4.68 7.69 -8.84
CA THR A 245 5.57 8.43 -9.73
C THR A 245 6.80 7.57 -10.09
N SER A 246 7.77 8.12 -10.79
CA SER A 246 9.07 7.48 -11.05
C SER A 246 10.12 7.97 -10.04
N GLU A 247 11.05 7.10 -9.65
CA GLU A 247 12.24 7.49 -8.87
C GLU A 247 13.06 8.57 -9.59
N ALA A 248 13.03 8.56 -10.93
CA ALA A 248 13.72 9.55 -11.77
C ALA A 248 12.94 10.86 -11.94
N ALA A 249 11.69 10.95 -11.46
CA ALA A 249 10.91 12.17 -11.55
C ALA A 249 11.50 13.25 -10.63
N THR A 250 11.59 14.48 -11.15
CA THR A 250 12.15 15.61 -10.43
C THR A 250 11.17 16.78 -10.40
N HIS A 251 11.19 17.52 -9.29
CA HIS A 251 10.52 18.81 -9.14
C HIS A 251 11.58 19.81 -8.67
N GLU A 252 11.70 20.95 -9.35
CA GLU A 252 12.74 21.96 -9.10
C GLU A 252 14.18 21.39 -9.02
N GLY A 253 14.49 20.43 -9.92
CA GLY A 253 15.81 19.79 -9.97
C GLY A 253 16.11 18.81 -8.82
N ARG A 254 15.16 18.55 -7.92
CA ARG A 254 15.28 17.58 -6.81
C ARG A 254 14.37 16.37 -7.03
N PRO A 255 14.68 15.19 -6.45
CA PRO A 255 13.80 14.03 -6.54
C PRO A 255 12.40 14.35 -6.02
N LEU A 256 11.38 14.13 -6.85
CA LEU A 256 10.00 14.55 -6.60
C LEU A 256 9.46 13.98 -5.29
N HIS A 257 9.63 12.66 -5.08
CA HIS A 257 9.13 11.96 -3.90
C HIS A 257 9.69 12.53 -2.59
N HIS A 258 10.97 12.88 -2.57
CA HIS A 258 11.65 13.43 -1.41
C HIS A 258 11.19 14.87 -1.12
N GLY A 259 11.05 15.69 -2.16
CA GLY A 259 10.48 17.03 -2.07
C GLY A 259 9.07 17.01 -1.48
N LEU A 260 8.20 16.16 -2.04
CA LEU A 260 6.82 15.97 -1.57
C LEU A 260 6.77 15.52 -0.12
N LEU A 261 7.57 14.52 0.28
CA LEU A 261 7.58 14.04 1.65
C LEU A 261 7.99 15.14 2.65
N ARG A 262 9.00 15.94 2.28
CA ARG A 262 9.47 17.07 3.08
C ARG A 262 8.40 18.15 3.23
N GLU A 263 7.69 18.48 2.16
CA GLU A 263 6.63 19.48 2.18
C GLU A 263 5.41 19.02 2.97
N LEU A 264 4.97 17.78 2.82
CA LEU A 264 3.93 17.19 3.65
C LEU A 264 4.30 17.24 5.14
N ARG A 265 5.56 16.95 5.48
CA ARG A 265 6.06 17.03 6.86
C ARG A 265 6.04 18.48 7.37
N ALA A 266 6.57 19.41 6.59
CA ALA A 266 6.65 20.83 6.96
C ALA A 266 5.26 21.46 7.12
N ALA A 267 4.30 21.05 6.29
CA ALA A 267 2.91 21.46 6.36
C ALA A 267 2.11 20.72 7.47
N GLY A 268 2.75 19.82 8.23
CA GLY A 268 2.16 19.22 9.43
C GLY A 268 1.30 17.98 9.19
N ALA A 269 1.58 17.17 8.16
CA ALA A 269 0.85 15.92 7.92
C ALA A 269 1.01 14.93 9.07
N ALA A 270 -0.01 14.13 9.36
CA ALA A 270 0.02 13.15 10.45
C ALA A 270 1.11 12.09 10.24
N GLY A 271 1.28 11.63 9.00
CA GLY A 271 2.34 10.73 8.59
C GLY A 271 2.29 10.39 7.11
N ALA A 272 3.44 10.10 6.54
CA ALA A 272 3.57 9.67 5.15
C ALA A 272 4.69 8.63 5.02
N THR A 273 4.57 7.73 4.05
CA THR A 273 5.54 6.67 3.79
C THR A 273 5.79 6.54 2.29
N THR A 274 7.05 6.41 1.89
CA THR A 274 7.46 6.26 0.50
C THR A 274 8.04 4.85 0.27
N LEU A 275 7.37 4.06 -0.56
CA LEU A 275 7.80 2.73 -0.98
C LEU A 275 8.43 2.79 -2.37
N ARG A 276 9.46 1.95 -2.58
CA ARG A 276 10.11 1.77 -3.87
C ARG A 276 9.64 0.48 -4.52
N GLY A 277 9.16 0.56 -5.76
CA GLY A 277 8.92 -0.62 -6.57
C GLY A 277 10.19 -1.13 -7.27
N ILE A 278 10.12 -2.35 -7.75
CA ILE A 278 11.21 -3.00 -8.52
C ILE A 278 10.90 -3.06 -10.02
N TRP A 279 9.63 -2.90 -10.39
CA TRP A 279 9.13 -2.97 -11.75
C TRP A 279 7.76 -2.29 -11.83
N GLY A 280 7.40 -1.66 -12.94
CA GLY A 280 6.07 -1.09 -13.12
C GLY A 280 6.00 0.00 -14.18
N TYR A 281 4.80 0.57 -14.33
CA TYR A 281 4.50 1.70 -15.20
C TYR A 281 3.38 2.56 -14.62
N HIS A 282 3.25 3.78 -15.14
CA HIS A 282 2.12 4.69 -14.96
C HIS A 282 2.06 5.63 -16.17
N GLY A 283 0.84 5.99 -16.59
CA GLY A 283 0.61 6.74 -17.81
C GLY A 283 1.12 5.99 -19.06
N ASP A 284 1.60 6.74 -20.06
CA ASP A 284 2.06 6.19 -21.34
C ASP A 284 3.47 5.56 -21.30
N HIS A 285 4.10 5.50 -20.13
CA HIS A 285 5.44 4.98 -19.99
C HIS A 285 5.45 3.45 -20.14
N ALA A 286 6.44 2.91 -20.87
CA ALA A 286 6.65 1.47 -20.87
C ALA A 286 6.92 0.93 -19.45
N PRO A 287 6.71 -0.37 -19.17
CA PRO A 287 7.20 -0.99 -17.95
C PRO A 287 8.70 -0.88 -17.87
N HIS A 288 9.20 -0.33 -16.77
CA HIS A 288 10.62 -0.23 -16.45
C HIS A 288 10.87 -0.79 -15.04
N GLY A 289 12.11 -1.14 -14.74
CA GLY A 289 12.48 -1.60 -13.40
C GLY A 289 13.97 -1.80 -13.21
N ASP A 290 14.34 -2.45 -12.11
CA ASP A 290 15.75 -2.72 -11.76
C ASP A 290 16.34 -3.77 -12.72
N VAL A 291 16.91 -3.30 -13.83
CA VAL A 291 17.78 -4.12 -14.69
C VAL A 291 19.22 -3.86 -14.27
N LEU A 292 19.91 -4.92 -13.85
CA LEU A 292 21.35 -4.89 -13.57
C LEU A 292 22.04 -4.28 -14.81
N LEU A 293 22.64 -3.08 -14.69
CA LEU A 293 23.35 -2.28 -15.72
C LEU A 293 22.62 -1.08 -16.36
N GLN A 294 21.43 -0.66 -15.92
CA GLN A 294 20.86 0.63 -16.38
C GLN A 294 21.35 1.85 -15.56
N LEU A 295 21.89 2.87 -16.26
CA LEU A 295 22.47 4.09 -15.69
C LEU A 295 21.45 5.01 -14.98
N ARG A 296 20.16 4.92 -15.35
CA ARG A 296 19.05 5.66 -14.71
C ARG A 296 17.91 4.71 -14.39
N ARG A 297 17.69 4.46 -13.10
CA ARG A 297 16.64 3.57 -12.60
C ARG A 297 15.29 4.30 -12.71
N ARG A 298 14.43 3.87 -13.64
CA ARG A 298 13.05 4.38 -13.80
C ARG A 298 12.05 3.52 -13.03
N VAL A 299 12.39 3.12 -11.82
CA VAL A 299 11.49 2.31 -10.99
C VAL A 299 10.33 3.18 -10.47
N PRO A 300 9.14 2.62 -10.26
CA PRO A 300 8.04 3.35 -9.66
C PRO A 300 8.29 3.62 -8.17
N VAL A 301 7.80 4.76 -7.70
CA VAL A 301 7.78 5.17 -6.29
C VAL A 301 6.34 5.41 -5.87
N VAL A 302 5.95 4.85 -4.72
CA VAL A 302 4.59 4.95 -4.18
C VAL A 302 4.67 5.67 -2.84
N LEU A 303 4.26 6.94 -2.81
CA LEU A 303 4.14 7.71 -1.58
C LEU A 303 2.69 7.67 -1.11
N SER A 304 2.44 7.34 0.15
CA SER A 304 1.11 7.42 0.75
C SER A 304 1.10 8.31 1.99
N VAL A 305 0.12 9.20 2.08
CA VAL A 305 -0.21 10.00 3.27
C VAL A 305 -1.61 9.61 3.75
N VAL A 306 -1.76 9.39 5.06
CA VAL A 306 -3.05 9.06 5.67
C VAL A 306 -3.39 10.10 6.72
N ASP A 307 -4.56 10.71 6.61
CA ASP A 307 -4.99 11.77 7.51
C ASP A 307 -6.54 11.86 7.57
N ALA A 308 -7.05 12.83 8.32
CA ALA A 308 -8.47 13.14 8.34
C ALA A 308 -8.95 13.63 6.96
N PRO A 309 -10.20 13.33 6.55
CA PRO A 309 -10.81 13.85 5.33
C PRO A 309 -10.69 15.37 5.19
N SER A 310 -10.91 16.12 6.27
CA SER A 310 -10.77 17.59 6.31
C SER A 310 -9.37 18.10 5.94
N ALA A 311 -8.32 17.32 6.17
CA ALA A 311 -6.95 17.66 5.79
C ALA A 311 -6.61 17.28 4.34
N THR A 312 -7.42 16.45 3.70
CA THR A 312 -7.07 15.81 2.42
C THR A 312 -6.99 16.80 1.26
N GLU A 313 -7.86 17.81 1.20
CA GLU A 313 -7.79 18.85 0.17
C GLU A 313 -6.47 19.65 0.28
N ARG A 314 -5.99 19.90 1.51
CA ARG A 314 -4.67 20.54 1.73
C ARG A 314 -3.54 19.68 1.19
N TRP A 315 -3.61 18.36 1.41
CA TRP A 315 -2.61 17.42 0.88
C TRP A 315 -2.66 17.32 -0.63
N LEU A 316 -3.85 17.34 -1.23
CA LEU A 316 -3.98 17.35 -2.67
C LEU A 316 -3.37 18.60 -3.28
N ALA A 317 -3.53 19.78 -2.68
CA ALA A 317 -2.91 21.01 -3.19
C ALA A 317 -1.37 20.92 -3.25
N ILE A 318 -0.73 20.41 -2.19
CA ILE A 318 0.73 20.17 -2.16
C ILE A 318 1.13 19.12 -3.21
N VAL A 319 0.38 18.02 -3.28
CA VAL A 319 0.63 16.97 -4.28
C VAL A 319 0.50 17.55 -5.69
N ASP A 320 -0.50 18.38 -5.95
CA ASP A 320 -0.79 18.93 -7.27
C ASP A 320 0.38 19.79 -7.79
N ASP A 321 0.88 20.68 -6.94
CA ASP A 321 2.04 21.53 -7.24
C ASP A 321 3.29 20.70 -7.59
N VAL A 322 3.61 19.72 -6.76
CA VAL A 322 4.80 18.87 -6.94
C VAL A 322 4.67 17.94 -8.15
N THR A 323 3.46 17.51 -8.51
CA THR A 323 3.17 16.55 -9.60
C THR A 323 2.69 17.20 -10.90
N HIS A 324 3.04 18.46 -11.16
CA HIS A 324 2.56 19.26 -12.30
C HIS A 324 2.63 18.59 -13.69
N SER A 325 3.57 17.68 -13.93
CA SER A 325 3.80 17.06 -15.26
C SER A 325 3.71 15.53 -15.29
N THR A 326 3.63 14.86 -14.14
CA THR A 326 3.65 13.39 -14.08
C THR A 326 3.01 12.86 -12.81
N GLY A 327 2.48 11.65 -12.90
CA GLY A 327 2.14 10.82 -11.76
C GLY A 327 0.66 10.50 -11.71
N LEU A 328 0.36 9.42 -11.01
CA LEU A 328 -1.00 8.93 -10.79
C LEU A 328 -1.33 9.11 -9.31
N VAL A 329 -2.37 9.88 -9.02
CA VAL A 329 -2.80 10.16 -7.65
C VAL A 329 -4.17 9.56 -7.41
N THR A 330 -4.29 8.79 -6.33
CA THR A 330 -5.55 8.20 -5.90
C THR A 330 -5.92 8.62 -4.49
N SER A 331 -7.21 8.66 -4.21
CA SER A 331 -7.77 8.83 -2.88
C SER A 331 -8.61 7.61 -2.49
N GLU A 332 -8.43 7.11 -1.28
CA GLU A 332 -9.21 6.00 -0.74
C GLU A 332 -9.61 6.23 0.72
N LEU A 333 -10.77 5.71 1.10
CA LEU A 333 -11.25 5.79 2.48
C LEU A 333 -10.64 4.68 3.33
N VAL A 334 -10.19 5.06 4.51
CA VAL A 334 -9.62 4.20 5.54
C VAL A 334 -10.61 4.21 6.73
N PRO A 335 -11.51 3.22 6.83
CA PRO A 335 -12.57 3.21 7.85
C PRO A 335 -12.07 2.99 9.28
N ALA A 336 -10.82 2.60 9.49
CA ALA A 336 -10.25 2.55 10.82
C ALA A 336 -8.75 2.82 10.79
N LEU A 337 -8.28 3.61 11.74
CA LEU A 337 -6.89 3.99 11.90
C LEU A 337 -6.59 4.13 13.38
N ARG A 338 -5.47 3.56 13.83
CA ARG A 338 -4.94 3.79 15.16
C ARG A 338 -3.45 4.09 15.06
N ALA A 339 -3.07 5.30 15.46
CA ALA A 339 -1.69 5.70 15.62
C ALA A 339 -1.32 5.67 17.11
N THR A 340 -0.12 5.21 17.44
CA THR A 340 0.40 5.30 18.82
C THR A 340 1.92 5.45 18.85
N ASP A 341 2.39 6.28 19.77
CA ASP A 341 3.81 6.46 20.11
C ASP A 341 4.23 5.64 21.34
N GLY A 342 3.33 4.79 21.85
CA GLY A 342 3.52 3.98 23.07
C GLY A 342 3.05 4.65 24.36
N ARG A 343 2.76 5.96 24.34
CA ARG A 343 2.21 6.71 25.49
C ARG A 343 0.82 7.25 25.20
N HIS A 344 0.66 7.81 24.01
CA HIS A 344 -0.57 8.37 23.50
C HIS A 344 -1.06 7.57 22.30
N GLY A 345 -2.38 7.51 22.16
CA GLY A 345 -3.04 6.87 21.04
C GLY A 345 -4.02 7.84 20.39
N HIS A 346 -4.11 7.78 19.07
CA HIS A 346 -5.08 8.55 18.29
C HIS A 346 -5.85 7.61 17.36
N GLY A 347 -7.15 7.87 17.20
CA GLY A 347 -8.07 7.05 16.41
C GLY A 347 -8.49 5.75 17.09
N GLY A 348 -9.02 4.82 16.30
CA GLY A 348 -9.56 3.54 16.76
C GLY A 348 -9.62 2.51 15.64
N LEU A 349 -9.70 1.23 16.02
CA LEU A 349 -9.71 0.09 15.10
C LEU A 349 -11.11 -0.48 14.84
N ARG A 350 -12.16 0.19 15.33
CA ARG A 350 -13.54 -0.14 14.97
C ARG A 350 -13.84 0.47 13.60
N LEU A 351 -14.34 -0.34 12.67
CA LEU A 351 -14.63 0.12 11.32
C LEU A 351 -15.78 1.14 11.31
N ALA A 352 -15.50 2.35 10.82
CA ALA A 352 -16.51 3.33 10.46
C ALA A 352 -17.50 2.74 9.45
N ARG A 353 -18.78 3.04 9.64
CA ARG A 353 -19.82 2.70 8.66
C ARG A 353 -19.72 3.67 7.48
N ARG A 354 -20.05 3.18 6.29
CA ARG A 354 -20.20 4.08 5.15
C ARG A 354 -21.37 5.02 5.45
N ALA A 355 -21.19 6.31 5.19
CA ALA A 355 -22.36 7.15 4.91
C ALA A 355 -23.14 6.46 3.79
N ALA A 356 -24.44 6.24 3.98
CA ALA A 356 -25.29 5.83 2.87
C ALA A 356 -25.19 6.90 1.78
N PRO A 357 -25.16 6.52 0.49
CA PRO A 357 -25.13 7.48 -0.60
C PRO A 357 -26.34 8.42 -0.57
#